data_AF-A0A378B4C0-F1
#
_entry.id   AF-A0A378B4C0-F1
#
_cell.length_a   1.000
_cell.length_b   1.000
_cell.length_c   1.000
_cell.angle_alpha   90.00
_cell.angle_beta   90.00
_cell.angle_gamma   90.00
#
_symmetry.space_group_name_H-M   'P 1'
#
loop_
_entity.id
_entity.type
_entity.pdbx_description
1 polymer ?
#
loop_
_entity_poly.entity_id
_entity_poly.type
_entity_poly.pdbx_seq_one_letter_code
_entity_poly.pdbx_strand_id
1 'polypeptide(L)'
;MPLVAEDASWRERLFSMIGSEDGRLEPYIRLWREGQVLADSDPDIKAAYLLTMNMWHAETVAIIEQGLASGEFRSAEPAADIAWRFIALVCGLDGIYALDAQALDEAAFSPLCK
;
A
#
# COMPACT_ATOMS: atom_id res chain seq x y z
N MET A 1 -16.75 1.82 5.53
CA MET A 1 -16.96 0.40 5.19
C MET A 1 -15.61 -0.27 5.32
N PRO A 2 -15.47 -1.24 6.22
CA PRO A 2 -14.17 -1.88 6.46
C PRO A 2 -13.77 -2.70 5.23
N LEU A 3 -12.50 -2.61 4.83
CA LEU A 3 -11.94 -3.35 3.68
C LEU A 3 -11.74 -4.84 3.98
N VAL A 4 -11.68 -5.20 5.27
CA VAL A 4 -11.54 -6.56 5.77
C VAL A 4 -12.56 -6.82 6.88
N ALA A 5 -12.87 -8.08 7.13
CA ALA A 5 -13.74 -8.47 8.26
C ALA A 5 -13.11 -8.10 9.61
N GLU A 6 -13.94 -7.94 10.65
CA GLU A 6 -13.44 -7.58 11.99
C GLU A 6 -12.53 -8.65 12.60
N ASP A 7 -12.74 -9.92 12.23
CA ASP A 7 -11.95 -11.07 12.67
C ASP A 7 -10.78 -11.41 11.74
N ALA A 8 -10.51 -10.58 10.73
CA ALA A 8 -9.38 -10.77 9.82
C ALA A 8 -8.04 -10.75 10.57
N SER A 9 -7.15 -11.65 10.16
CA SER A 9 -5.76 -11.75 10.64
C SER A 9 -4.97 -10.47 10.38
N TRP A 10 -3.87 -10.25 11.11
CA TRP A 10 -3.01 -9.09 10.87
C TRP A 10 -2.38 -9.14 9.47
N ARG A 11 -2.11 -10.34 8.95
CA ARG A 11 -1.67 -10.56 7.57
C ARG A 11 -2.68 -10.04 6.56
N GLU A 12 -3.96 -10.41 6.70
CA GLU A 12 -5.02 -9.95 5.79
C GLU A 12 -5.24 -8.44 5.87
N ARG A 13 -5.19 -7.88 7.08
CA ARG A 13 -5.25 -6.44 7.32
C ARG A 13 -4.09 -5.70 6.64
N LEU A 14 -2.86 -6.20 6.80
CA LEU A 14 -1.68 -5.62 6.17
C LEU A 14 -1.76 -5.69 4.65
N PHE A 15 -2.17 -6.86 4.14
CA PHE A 15 -2.33 -7.05 2.71
C PHE A 15 -3.35 -6.06 2.12
N SER A 16 -4.53 -5.94 2.73
CA SER A 16 -5.55 -4.98 2.31
C SER A 16 -5.13 -3.51 2.43
N MET A 17 -4.23 -3.16 3.36
CA MET A 17 -3.69 -1.81 3.50
C MET A 17 -2.70 -1.46 2.38
N ILE A 18 -1.94 -2.45 1.92
CA ILE A 18 -0.84 -2.26 0.97
C ILE A 18 -1.31 -2.40 -0.49
N GLY A 19 -2.23 -3.31 -0.77
CA GLY A 19 -2.81 -3.47 -2.11
C GLY A 19 -4.14 -4.22 -2.01
N SER A 20 -5.25 -3.54 -2.32
CA SER A 20 -6.58 -4.15 -2.29
C SER A 20 -7.11 -4.32 -3.71
N GLU A 21 -7.63 -5.51 -4.01
CA GLU A 21 -8.31 -5.85 -5.27
C GLU A 21 -9.77 -5.34 -5.31
N ASP A 22 -10.20 -4.58 -4.31
CA ASP A 22 -11.54 -4.00 -4.29
C ASP A 22 -11.66 -2.95 -5.39
N GLY A 23 -12.30 -3.32 -6.50
CA GLY A 23 -12.53 -2.44 -7.65
C GLY A 23 -13.27 -1.14 -7.33
N ARG A 24 -13.88 -1.00 -6.14
CA ARG A 24 -14.41 0.28 -5.65
C ARG A 24 -13.33 1.31 -5.34
N LEU A 25 -12.08 0.87 -5.14
CA LEU A 25 -10.92 1.71 -4.90
C LEU A 25 -10.30 2.27 -6.19
N GLU A 26 -10.62 1.69 -7.35
CA GLU A 26 -10.06 2.08 -8.65
C GLU A 26 -10.16 3.59 -8.94
N PRO A 27 -11.28 4.29 -8.67
CA PRO A 27 -11.34 5.75 -8.86
C PRO A 27 -10.37 6.52 -7.95
N TYR A 28 -10.15 6.03 -6.73
CA TYR A 28 -9.25 6.66 -5.76
C TYR A 28 -7.79 6.41 -6.11
N ILE A 29 -7.46 5.19 -6.58
CA ILE A 29 -6.13 4.84 -7.06
C ILE A 29 -5.77 5.67 -8.29
N ARG A 30 -6.71 5.84 -9.24
CA ARG A 30 -6.50 6.72 -10.41
C ARG A 30 -6.21 8.15 -10.00
N LEU A 31 -7.02 8.72 -9.10
CA LEU A 31 -6.79 10.08 -8.58
C LEU A 31 -5.43 10.19 -7.87
N TRP A 32 -5.04 9.17 -7.13
CA TRP A 32 -3.75 9.14 -6.45
C TRP A 32 -2.57 9.12 -7.44
N ARG A 33 -2.65 8.32 -8.52
CA ARG A 33 -1.67 8.32 -9.62
C ARG A 33 -1.59 9.68 -10.32
N GLU A 34 -2.72 10.31 -10.60
CA GLU A 34 -2.78 11.66 -11.17
C GLU A 34 -2.11 12.69 -10.23
N GLY A 35 -2.40 12.61 -8.92
CA GLY A 35 -1.78 13.45 -7.90
C GLY A 35 -0.25 13.28 -7.84
N GLN A 36 0.25 12.05 -8.02
CA GLN A 36 1.69 11.79 -8.08
C GLN A 36 2.37 12.50 -9.25
N VAL A 37 1.74 12.49 -10.44
CA VAL A 37 2.26 13.18 -11.62
C VAL A 37 2.22 14.69 -11.43
N LEU A 38 1.11 15.22 -10.89
CA LEU A 38 0.93 16.66 -10.69
C LEU A 38 1.86 17.23 -9.60
N ALA A 39 2.25 16.43 -8.61
CA ALA A 39 3.15 16.83 -7.52
C ALA A 39 4.54 17.32 -7.99
N ASP A 40 4.96 17.02 -9.22
CA ASP A 40 6.20 17.56 -9.79
C ASP A 40 6.09 19.05 -10.16
N SER A 41 4.87 19.52 -10.47
CA SER A 41 4.62 20.87 -10.99
C SER A 41 3.74 21.75 -10.10
N ASP A 42 3.00 21.16 -9.16
CA ASP A 42 2.11 21.85 -8.23
C ASP A 42 2.54 21.61 -6.77
N PRO A 43 3.00 22.64 -6.04
CA PRO A 43 3.50 22.51 -4.68
C PRO A 43 2.41 22.18 -3.65
N ASP A 44 1.16 22.61 -3.88
CA ASP A 44 0.05 22.34 -2.97
C ASP A 44 -0.38 20.88 -3.12
N ILE A 45 -0.41 20.37 -4.35
CA ILE A 45 -0.62 18.95 -4.63
C ILE A 45 0.52 18.11 -4.06
N LYS A 46 1.77 18.55 -4.19
CA LYS A 46 2.92 17.87 -3.57
C LYS A 46 2.79 17.76 -2.05
N ALA A 47 2.37 18.84 -1.39
CA ALA A 47 2.15 18.84 0.05
C ALA A 47 1.04 17.85 0.45
N ALA A 48 -0.08 17.85 -0.28
CA ALA A 48 -1.18 16.91 -0.06
C ALA A 48 -0.75 15.45 -0.29
N TYR A 49 0.01 15.18 -1.37
CA TYR A 49 0.51 13.85 -1.69
C TYR A 49 1.48 13.34 -0.61
N LEU A 50 2.41 14.17 -0.13
CA LEU A 50 3.31 13.79 0.97
C LEU A 50 2.54 13.52 2.27
N LEU A 51 1.47 14.28 2.54
CA LEU A 51 0.61 14.02 3.68
C LEU A 51 -0.06 12.65 3.58
N THR A 52 -0.61 12.28 2.42
CA THR A 52 -1.24 10.96 2.25
C THR A 52 -0.24 9.82 2.35
N MET A 53 0.98 9.99 1.84
CA MET A 53 2.07 9.00 2.01
C MET A 53 2.41 8.77 3.49
N ASN A 54 2.47 9.83 4.30
CA ASN A 54 2.72 9.71 5.74
C ASN A 54 1.55 9.07 6.48
N MET A 55 0.31 9.37 6.11
CA MET A 55 -0.87 8.72 6.68
C MET A 55 -0.87 7.22 6.38
N TRP A 56 -0.61 6.85 5.12
CA TRP A 56 -0.53 5.45 4.70
C TRP A 56 0.60 4.69 5.41
N HIS A 57 1.76 5.34 5.58
CA HIS A 57 2.86 4.79 6.36
C HIS A 57 2.47 4.55 7.83
N ALA A 58 1.87 5.54 8.49
CA ALA A 58 1.46 5.42 9.89
C ALA A 58 0.45 4.30 10.12
N GLU A 59 -0.56 4.18 9.25
CA GLU A 59 -1.56 3.10 9.31
C GLU A 59 -0.92 1.72 9.09
N THR A 60 0.02 1.63 8.14
CA THR A 60 0.78 0.40 7.87
C THR A 60 1.63 -0.01 9.08
N VAL A 61 2.32 0.96 9.71
CA VAL A 61 3.10 0.73 10.93
C VAL A 61 2.21 0.20 12.05
N ALA A 62 1.05 0.82 12.27
CA ALA A 62 0.13 0.41 13.31
C ALA A 62 -0.34 -1.04 13.13
N ILE A 63 -0.56 -1.49 11.90
CA ILE A 63 -0.91 -2.89 11.60
C ILE A 63 0.26 -3.82 11.89
N ILE A 64 1.47 -3.47 11.46
CA ILE A 64 2.69 -4.28 11.70
C ILE A 64 2.96 -4.42 13.19
N GLU A 65 2.86 -3.33 13.96
CA GLU A 65 3.07 -3.34 15.41
C GLU A 65 2.04 -4.22 16.14
N GLN A 66 0.78 -4.18 15.73
CA GLN A 66 -0.26 -5.05 16.28
C GLN A 66 -0.04 -6.52 15.93
N GLY A 67 0.41 -6.82 14.71
CA GLY A 67 0.81 -8.16 14.30
C GLY A 67 2.04 -8.68 15.06
N LEU A 68 3.01 -7.82 15.37
CA LEU A 68 4.16 -8.17 16.21
C LEU A 68 3.72 -8.42 17.67
N ALA A 69 2.88 -7.55 18.23
CA ALA A 69 2.40 -7.66 19.60
C ALA A 69 1.53 -8.92 19.84
N SER A 70 0.76 -9.34 18.83
CA SER A 70 -0.02 -10.58 18.87
C SER A 70 0.81 -11.85 18.64
N GLY A 71 2.07 -11.71 18.20
CA GLY A 71 2.95 -12.82 17.85
C GLY A 71 2.68 -13.43 16.47
N GLU A 72 1.75 -12.88 15.68
CA GLU A 72 1.48 -13.29 14.30
C GLU A 72 2.66 -12.93 13.38
N PHE A 73 3.26 -11.76 13.59
CA PHE A 73 4.45 -11.32 12.87
C PHE A 73 5.71 -11.51 13.71
N ARG A 74 6.84 -11.65 13.01
CA ARG A 74 8.18 -11.69 13.61
C ARG A 74 9.12 -10.84 12.78
N SER A 75 9.81 -9.92 13.43
CA SER A 75 10.83 -9.10 12.79
C SER A 75 11.88 -8.68 13.81
N ALA A 76 13.11 -8.51 13.32
CA ALA A 76 14.19 -7.85 14.05
C ALA A 76 14.37 -6.37 13.64
N GLU A 77 13.63 -5.93 12.61
CA GLU A 77 13.67 -4.57 12.07
C GLU A 77 12.51 -3.72 12.60
N PRO A 78 12.66 -2.39 12.68
CA PRO A 78 11.57 -1.49 13.06
C PRO A 78 10.38 -1.56 12.08
N ALA A 79 9.16 -1.54 12.61
CA ALA A 79 7.94 -1.56 11.80
C ALA A 79 7.88 -0.41 10.77
N ALA A 80 8.42 0.76 11.13
CA ALA A 80 8.52 1.92 10.25
C ALA A 80 9.34 1.65 8.97
N ASP A 81 10.47 0.95 9.09
CA ASP A 81 11.33 0.65 7.94
C ASP A 81 10.69 -0.39 7.03
N ILE A 82 10.03 -1.39 7.63
CA ILE A 82 9.28 -2.42 6.92
C ILE A 82 8.11 -1.80 6.16
N ALA A 83 7.35 -0.89 6.78
CA ALA A 83 6.24 -0.19 6.14
C ALA A 83 6.69 0.58 4.89
N TRP A 84 7.81 1.31 4.96
CA TRP A 84 8.35 2.00 3.79
C TRP A 84 8.77 1.04 2.67
N ARG A 85 9.33 -0.12 2.99
CA ARG A 85 9.68 -1.13 1.98
C ARG A 85 8.44 -1.70 1.29
N PHE A 86 7.35 -1.94 2.02
CA PHE A 86 6.08 -2.37 1.42
C PHE A 86 5.47 -1.30 0.53
N ILE A 87 5.43 -0.05 0.99
CA ILE A 87 4.94 1.08 0.20
C ILE A 87 5.78 1.25 -1.07
N ALA A 88 7.10 1.24 -0.97
CA ALA A 88 8.00 1.35 -2.11
C ALA A 88 7.82 0.19 -3.11
N LEU A 89 7.61 -1.03 -2.60
CA LEU A 89 7.33 -2.20 -3.43
C LEU A 89 6.03 -2.00 -4.24
N VAL A 90 4.94 -1.58 -3.60
CA VAL A 90 3.67 -1.38 -4.30
C VAL A 90 3.71 -0.21 -5.26
N CYS A 91 4.27 0.93 -4.88
CA CYS A 91 4.45 2.05 -5.80
C CYS A 91 5.29 1.64 -7.03
N GLY A 92 6.34 0.84 -6.82
CA GLY A 92 7.17 0.33 -7.91
C GLY A 92 6.41 -0.64 -8.82
N LEU A 93 5.67 -1.60 -8.25
CA LEU A 93 4.85 -2.55 -9.00
C LEU A 93 3.73 -1.85 -9.77
N ASP A 94 3.05 -0.86 -9.15
CA ASP A 94 2.00 -0.05 -9.77
C ASP A 94 2.53 0.70 -11.01
N GLY A 95 3.71 1.30 -10.88
CA GLY A 95 4.38 1.96 -11.99
C GLY A 95 4.72 1.01 -13.13
N ILE A 96 5.19 -0.22 -12.83
CA ILE A 96 5.49 -1.20 -13.89
C ILE A 96 4.21 -1.74 -14.55
N TYR A 97 3.16 -1.99 -13.76
CA TYR A 97 1.85 -2.41 -14.27
C TYR A 97 1.25 -1.37 -15.21
N ALA A 98 1.33 -0.09 -14.85
CA ALA A 98 0.84 1.02 -15.69
C ALA A 98 1.57 1.15 -17.03
N LEU A 99 2.78 0.59 -17.16
CA LEU A 99 3.56 0.61 -18.41
C LEU A 99 3.17 -0.52 -19.39
N ASP A 100 2.19 -1.36 -19.05
CA ASP A 100 1.78 -2.54 -19.84
C ASP A 100 2.99 -3.43 -20.20
N ALA A 101 3.96 -3.51 -19.29
CA ALA A 101 5.12 -4.35 -19.46
C ALA A 101 4.65 -5.81 -19.39
N GLN A 102 4.57 -6.47 -20.55
CA GLN A 102 4.17 -7.89 -20.74
C GLN A 102 4.92 -8.92 -19.86
N ALA A 103 5.85 -8.47 -19.01
CA ALA A 103 6.62 -9.27 -18.06
C ALA A 103 5.94 -9.47 -16.69
N LEU A 104 4.96 -8.63 -16.33
CA LEU A 104 4.18 -8.75 -15.08
C LEU A 104 2.70 -8.90 -15.45
N ASP A 105 2.23 -10.14 -15.57
CA ASP A 105 0.81 -10.40 -15.69
C ASP A 105 0.11 -10.25 -14.32
N GLU A 106 -1.23 -10.20 -14.33
CA GLU A 106 -2.06 -10.13 -13.12
C GLU A 106 -1.74 -11.27 -12.12
N ALA A 107 -1.26 -12.41 -12.64
CA ALA A 107 -0.86 -13.58 -11.86
C ALA A 107 0.52 -13.47 -11.19
N ALA A 108 1.36 -12.51 -11.56
CA ALA A 108 2.59 -12.16 -10.85
C ALA A 108 2.37 -11.11 -9.75
N PHE A 109 1.27 -10.35 -9.83
CA PHE A 109 0.80 -9.45 -8.76
C PHE A 109 0.00 -10.22 -7.69
N SER A 110 -0.85 -11.15 -8.11
CA SER A 110 -1.73 -11.96 -7.24
C SER A 110 -1.06 -12.84 -6.14
N PRO A 111 0.19 -13.33 -6.23
CA PRO A 111 0.81 -14.15 -5.17
C PRO A 111 1.34 -13.32 -3.99
N LEU A 112 1.48 -12.00 -4.16
CA LEU A 112 1.59 -11.06 -3.04
C LEU A 112 0.23 -10.82 -2.35
N CYS A 113 -0.85 -11.38 -2.92
CA CYS A 113 -2.26 -11.21 -2.58
C CYS A 113 -2.99 -12.49 -2.13
N LYS A 114 -2.26 -13.58 -1.83
CA LYS A 114 -2.83 -14.82 -1.26
C LYS A 114 -2.21 -15.14 0.08
#